data_AF-A0A1V5UME5-F1
#
_entry.id   AF-A0A1V5UME5-F1
#
_cell.length_a   1.000
_cell.length_b   1.000
_cell.length_c   1.000
_cell.angle_alpha   90.00
_cell.angle_beta   90.00
_cell.angle_gamma   90.00
#
_symmetry.space_group_name_H-M   'P 1'
#
loop_
_entity.id
_entity.type
_entity.pdbx_description
1 polymer ?
#
loop_
_entity_poly.entity_id
_entity_poly.type
_entity_poly.pdbx_seq_one_letter_code
_entity_poly.pdbx_strand_id
1 'polypeptide(L)'
;MGLNKANVSYNSNHRLWKIVEFHKKPYPNILLGDSRINNFDTKYIKSLTGEQYYNFAYNGCTLDEIIDTFWLAANYSKIKNVYIGINFNLFNRYNNMNLVKESVKRLECPILKYYFNFWIFKVSLNNLLFKFCGLNIYSEKINMSKEDFWLYHLKEIVPSFYKKYSFPKNNIENLFKIKKYCNDNGINLFFIIPPTHVDSQIIVREFNLSSSYDRYKRILKEISPVFDFELENEMCKNKDNFSDPFHFNRKIMLELCDKIFK
;
A
#
# COMPACT_ATOMS: atom_id res chain seq x y z
N MET A 1 -10.89 26.62 -9.20
CA MET A 1 -10.50 26.49 -7.76
C MET A 1 -8.97 26.47 -7.71
N GLY A 2 -8.34 27.20 -6.79
CA GLY A 2 -6.88 27.42 -6.79
C GLY A 2 -6.04 26.22 -6.33
N LEU A 3 -6.63 25.27 -5.59
CA LEU A 3 -5.99 24.00 -5.25
C LEU A 3 -6.36 22.93 -6.27
N ASN A 4 -5.39 22.09 -6.62
CA ASN A 4 -5.62 20.96 -7.52
C ASN A 4 -6.62 19.99 -6.88
N LYS A 5 -7.81 19.86 -7.49
CA LYS A 5 -8.91 19.02 -7.01
C LYS A 5 -8.47 17.58 -6.76
N ALA A 6 -7.63 17.01 -7.62
CA ALA A 6 -7.14 15.65 -7.46
C ALA A 6 -6.27 15.54 -6.20
N ASN A 7 -5.37 16.50 -5.95
CA ASN A 7 -4.54 16.50 -4.75
C ASN A 7 -5.37 16.63 -3.47
N VAL A 8 -6.36 17.52 -3.45
CA VAL A 8 -7.24 17.71 -2.28
C VAL A 8 -8.04 16.45 -1.98
N SER A 9 -8.70 15.87 -2.99
CA SER A 9 -9.52 14.68 -2.80
C SER A 9 -8.67 13.48 -2.37
N TYR A 10 -7.50 13.27 -2.99
CA TYR A 10 -6.58 12.21 -2.61
C TYR A 10 -6.10 12.36 -1.17
N ASN A 11 -5.67 13.56 -0.77
CA ASN A 11 -5.19 13.80 0.60
C ASN A 11 -6.30 13.67 1.65
N SER A 12 -7.56 13.91 1.29
CA SER A 12 -8.70 13.74 2.20
C SER A 12 -9.12 12.28 2.40
N ASN A 13 -9.16 11.47 1.34
CA ASN A 13 -9.54 10.06 1.39
C ASN A 13 -9.03 9.33 0.12
N HIS A 14 -7.76 8.95 0.13
CA HIS A 14 -7.11 8.31 -1.01
C HIS A 14 -7.75 6.97 -1.39
N ARG A 15 -8.33 6.23 -0.43
CA ARG A 15 -9.05 4.97 -0.70
C ARG A 15 -10.27 5.24 -1.56
N LEU A 16 -11.18 6.10 -1.10
CA LEU A 16 -12.37 6.47 -1.86
C LEU A 16 -11.99 7.06 -3.23
N TRP A 17 -11.00 7.94 -3.29
CA TRP A 17 -10.54 8.53 -4.54
C TRP A 17 -10.10 7.47 -5.55
N LYS A 18 -9.25 6.51 -5.13
CA LYS A 18 -8.77 5.44 -6.01
C LYS A 18 -9.90 4.49 -6.43
N ILE A 19 -10.86 4.21 -5.55
CA ILE A 19 -12.00 3.37 -5.93
C ILE A 19 -12.88 4.08 -6.96
N VAL A 20 -13.18 5.38 -6.78
CA VAL A 20 -13.92 6.18 -7.77
C VAL A 20 -13.21 6.19 -9.12
N GLU A 21 -11.89 6.38 -9.14
CA GLU A 21 -11.12 6.42 -10.39
C GLU A 21 -11.16 5.06 -11.10
N PHE A 22 -10.90 3.96 -10.39
CA PHE A 22 -10.94 2.62 -10.96
C PHE A 22 -12.34 2.25 -11.47
N HIS A 23 -13.40 2.63 -10.74
CA HIS A 23 -14.77 2.40 -11.19
C HIS A 23 -15.08 3.12 -12.50
N LYS A 24 -14.56 4.36 -12.69
CA LYS A 24 -14.77 5.12 -13.93
C LYS A 24 -13.96 4.57 -15.10
N LYS A 25 -12.76 4.08 -14.81
CA LYS A 25 -11.83 3.57 -15.81
C LYS A 25 -11.15 2.31 -15.24
N PRO A 26 -11.75 1.12 -15.41
CA PRO A 26 -11.15 -0.12 -14.94
C PRO A 26 -9.91 -0.47 -15.76
N TYR A 27 -8.98 -1.19 -15.13
CA TYR A 27 -7.74 -1.65 -15.75
C TYR A 27 -7.61 -3.17 -15.61
N PRO A 28 -7.00 -3.86 -16.59
CA PRO A 28 -6.76 -5.30 -16.51
C PRO A 28 -5.57 -5.66 -15.61
N ASN A 29 -4.64 -4.72 -15.37
CA ASN A 29 -3.46 -4.96 -14.55
C ASN A 29 -3.48 -4.05 -13.33
N ILE A 30 -3.34 -4.63 -12.13
CA ILE A 30 -3.43 -3.89 -10.88
C ILE A 30 -2.24 -4.19 -9.95
N LEU A 31 -1.82 -3.15 -9.21
CA LEU A 31 -0.88 -3.26 -8.10
C LEU A 31 -1.64 -3.03 -6.79
N LEU A 32 -1.54 -3.94 -5.84
CA LEU A 32 -2.15 -3.85 -4.51
C LEU A 32 -1.05 -3.80 -3.45
N GLY A 33 -1.27 -3.10 -2.34
CA GLY A 33 -0.30 -3.06 -1.26
C GLY A 33 -0.40 -1.81 -0.41
N ASP A 34 0.65 -1.55 0.37
CA ASP A 34 0.78 -0.35 1.19
C ASP A 34 1.55 0.79 0.50
N SER A 35 2.06 1.75 1.27
CA SER A 35 2.85 2.90 0.80
C SER A 35 4.05 2.50 -0.07
N ARG A 36 4.66 1.33 0.18
CA ARG A 36 5.81 0.84 -0.58
C ARG A 36 5.43 0.51 -2.02
N ILE A 37 4.29 -0.14 -2.22
CA ILE A 37 3.75 -0.39 -3.57
C ILE A 37 3.14 0.89 -4.15
N ASN A 38 2.55 1.75 -3.32
CA ASN A 38 1.98 3.01 -3.78
C ASN A 38 3.02 3.93 -4.45
N ASN A 39 4.31 3.76 -4.13
CA ASN A 39 5.42 4.47 -4.77
C ASN A 39 5.77 3.99 -6.19
N PHE A 40 5.22 2.86 -6.66
CA PHE A 40 5.49 2.34 -8.00
C PHE A 40 4.90 3.26 -9.08
N ASP A 41 5.74 3.61 -10.05
CA ASP A 41 5.40 4.51 -11.16
C ASP A 41 4.78 3.73 -12.33
N THR A 42 3.46 3.80 -12.47
CA THR A 42 2.74 3.06 -13.52
C THR A 42 3.05 3.54 -14.93
N LYS A 43 3.57 4.76 -15.11
CA LYS A 43 4.04 5.22 -16.42
C LYS A 43 5.35 4.52 -16.80
N TYR A 44 6.24 4.36 -15.83
CA TYR A 44 7.48 3.61 -16.04
C TYR A 44 7.18 2.13 -16.32
N ILE A 45 6.30 1.49 -15.55
CA ILE A 45 5.87 0.10 -15.81
C ILE A 45 5.26 -0.06 -17.21
N LYS A 46 4.44 0.91 -17.65
CA LYS A 46 3.91 0.92 -19.02
C LYS A 46 5.02 1.00 -20.07
N SER A 47 6.09 1.76 -19.81
CA SER A 47 7.23 1.84 -20.75
C SER A 47 8.02 0.52 -20.85
N LEU A 48 7.99 -0.32 -19.81
CA LEU A 48 8.64 -1.63 -19.80
C LEU A 48 7.77 -2.71 -20.46
N THR A 49 6.48 -2.73 -20.14
CA THR A 49 5.56 -3.83 -20.51
C THR A 49 4.72 -3.54 -21.75
N GLY A 50 4.55 -2.27 -22.12
CA GLY A 50 3.54 -1.82 -23.08
C GLY A 50 2.10 -1.81 -22.54
N GLU A 51 1.85 -2.34 -21.34
CA GLU A 51 0.51 -2.48 -20.77
C GLU A 51 0.18 -1.39 -19.74
N GLN A 52 -1.10 -1.06 -19.59
CA GLN A 52 -1.55 -0.11 -18.58
C GLN A 52 -1.76 -0.80 -17.23
N TYR A 53 -1.21 -0.20 -16.17
CA TYR A 53 -1.37 -0.66 -14.80
C TYR A 53 -2.08 0.40 -13.97
N TYR A 54 -2.95 -0.05 -13.07
CA TYR A 54 -3.53 0.78 -12.03
C TYR A 54 -2.88 0.48 -10.68
N ASN A 55 -2.28 1.49 -10.06
CA ASN A 55 -1.74 1.35 -8.72
C ASN A 55 -2.87 1.53 -7.70
N PHE A 56 -3.44 0.42 -7.23
CA PHE A 56 -4.51 0.37 -6.25
C PHE A 56 -4.01 0.24 -4.79
N ALA A 57 -2.72 0.47 -4.53
CA ALA A 57 -2.16 0.46 -3.18
C ALA A 57 -2.56 1.70 -2.37
N TYR A 58 -2.54 1.60 -1.03
CA TYR A 58 -2.89 2.70 -0.13
C TYR A 58 -1.78 2.97 0.89
N ASN A 59 -1.62 4.20 1.35
CA ASN A 59 -0.67 4.46 2.44
C ASN A 59 -1.22 3.86 3.74
N GLY A 60 -0.40 3.07 4.45
CA GLY A 60 -0.81 2.36 5.67
C GLY A 60 -1.90 1.31 5.44
N CYS A 61 -1.95 0.72 4.24
CA CYS A 61 -2.90 -0.36 3.90
C CYS A 61 -2.69 -1.58 4.81
N THR A 62 -3.78 -2.20 5.25
CA THR A 62 -3.76 -3.49 5.95
C THR A 62 -3.97 -4.66 4.98
N LEU A 63 -3.72 -5.88 5.45
CA LEU A 63 -3.98 -7.07 4.63
C LEU A 63 -5.48 -7.26 4.33
N ASP A 64 -6.36 -6.88 5.24
CA ASP A 64 -7.81 -6.88 5.00
C ASP A 64 -8.21 -5.91 3.87
N GLU A 65 -7.60 -4.72 3.83
CA GLU A 65 -7.86 -3.74 2.76
C GLU A 65 -7.34 -4.19 1.41
N ILE A 66 -6.18 -4.86 1.37
CA ILE A 66 -5.66 -5.50 0.16
C ILE A 66 -6.65 -6.54 -0.37
N ILE A 67 -7.13 -7.43 0.51
CA ILE A 67 -8.07 -8.50 0.16
C ILE A 67 -9.38 -7.91 -0.39
N ASP A 68 -9.99 -6.95 0.30
CA ASP A 68 -11.25 -6.35 -0.15
C ASP A 68 -11.08 -5.53 -1.44
N THR A 69 -9.93 -4.88 -1.62
CA THR A 69 -9.64 -4.14 -2.86
C THR A 69 -9.48 -5.08 -4.04
N PHE A 70 -8.91 -6.27 -3.86
CA PHE A 70 -8.87 -7.30 -4.90
C PHE A 70 -10.29 -7.69 -5.34
N TRP A 71 -11.17 -8.03 -4.39
CA TRP A 71 -12.54 -8.46 -4.71
C TRP A 71 -13.34 -7.34 -5.36
N LEU A 72 -13.12 -6.09 -4.93
CA LEU A 72 -13.69 -4.93 -5.59
C LEU A 72 -13.21 -4.81 -7.04
N ALA A 73 -11.90 -4.93 -7.27
CA ALA A 73 -11.33 -4.78 -8.62
C ALA A 73 -11.83 -5.88 -9.56
N ALA A 74 -11.93 -7.12 -9.06
CA ALA A 74 -12.47 -8.26 -9.80
C ALA A 74 -13.94 -8.08 -10.20
N ASN A 75 -14.73 -7.34 -9.40
CA ASN A 75 -16.13 -7.03 -9.73
C ASN A 75 -16.27 -5.97 -10.84
N TYR A 76 -15.30 -5.06 -10.98
CA TYR A 76 -15.38 -3.95 -11.94
C TYR A 76 -14.58 -4.16 -13.23
N SER A 77 -13.69 -5.15 -13.27
CA SER A 77 -12.77 -5.35 -14.39
C SER A 77 -12.47 -6.83 -14.60
N LYS A 78 -12.32 -7.22 -15.87
CA LYS A 78 -11.71 -8.51 -16.22
C LYS A 78 -10.20 -8.41 -16.01
N ILE A 79 -9.76 -8.72 -14.80
CA ILE A 79 -8.35 -8.66 -14.41
C ILE A 79 -7.54 -9.71 -15.19
N LYS A 80 -6.32 -9.34 -15.60
CA LYS A 80 -5.32 -10.18 -16.27
C LYS A 80 -4.12 -10.43 -15.35
N ASN A 81 -3.59 -9.38 -14.74
CA ASN A 81 -2.42 -9.47 -13.86
C ASN A 81 -2.65 -8.75 -12.53
N VAL A 82 -2.27 -9.39 -11.42
CA VAL A 82 -2.34 -8.84 -10.07
C VAL A 82 -1.00 -8.99 -9.38
N TYR A 83 -0.44 -7.88 -8.93
CA TYR A 83 0.78 -7.85 -8.12
C TYR A 83 0.42 -7.33 -6.73
N ILE A 84 0.67 -8.12 -5.70
CA ILE A 84 0.33 -7.77 -4.32
C ILE A 84 1.60 -7.63 -3.48
N GLY A 85 1.87 -6.41 -2.99
CA GLY A 85 2.93 -6.18 -2.03
C GLY A 85 2.49 -6.53 -0.62
N ILE A 86 3.14 -7.52 -0.01
CA ILE A 86 2.87 -7.95 1.36
C ILE A 86 4.17 -8.01 2.14
N ASN A 87 4.28 -7.19 3.17
CA ASN A 87 5.41 -7.12 4.07
C ASN A 87 5.07 -7.83 5.39
N PHE A 88 6.08 -8.24 6.16
CA PHE A 88 5.84 -8.99 7.40
C PHE A 88 4.97 -8.25 8.43
N ASN A 89 5.10 -6.92 8.53
CA ASN A 89 4.28 -6.11 9.44
C ASN A 89 2.77 -6.09 9.07
N LEU A 90 2.40 -6.46 7.84
CA LEU A 90 1.00 -6.66 7.45
C LEU A 90 0.47 -8.04 7.86
N PHE A 91 1.37 -8.98 8.18
CA PHE A 91 1.06 -10.36 8.54
C PHE A 91 0.75 -10.50 10.03
N ASN A 92 -0.11 -9.63 10.56
CA ASN A 92 -0.51 -9.62 11.97
C ASN A 92 -2.04 -9.53 12.09
N ARG A 93 -2.66 -10.48 12.80
CA ARG A 93 -4.11 -10.55 13.03
C ARG A 93 -4.69 -9.28 13.63
N TYR A 94 -3.92 -8.57 14.45
CA TYR A 94 -4.38 -7.34 15.11
C TYR A 94 -4.24 -6.10 14.22
N ASN A 95 -3.63 -6.23 13.04
CA ASN A 95 -3.59 -5.18 12.03
C ASN A 95 -4.77 -5.34 11.04
N ASN A 96 -5.98 -5.12 11.53
CA ASN A 96 -7.23 -5.47 10.85
C ASN A 96 -8.14 -4.26 10.53
N MET A 97 -7.60 -3.04 10.55
CA MET A 97 -8.33 -1.85 10.13
C MET A 97 -8.72 -1.99 8.65
N ASN A 98 -9.99 -1.69 8.31
CA ASN A 98 -10.46 -1.76 6.94
C ASN A 98 -11.45 -0.63 6.61
N LEU A 99 -10.96 0.38 5.90
CA LEU A 99 -11.72 1.55 5.45
C LEU A 99 -12.20 1.41 4.00
N VAL A 100 -11.83 0.33 3.31
CA VAL A 100 -12.29 0.03 1.94
C VAL A 100 -13.80 -0.20 1.96
N LYS A 101 -14.30 -1.03 2.89
CA LYS A 101 -15.75 -1.29 3.03
C LYS A 101 -16.58 -0.02 3.19
N GLU A 102 -16.09 0.91 4.01
CA GLU A 102 -16.76 2.20 4.22
C GLU A 102 -16.70 3.07 2.97
N SER A 103 -15.59 3.04 2.24
CA SER A 103 -15.43 3.78 0.98
C SER A 103 -16.36 3.24 -0.12
N VAL A 104 -16.56 1.92 -0.20
CA VAL A 104 -17.52 1.29 -1.11
C VAL A 104 -18.95 1.71 -0.79
N LYS A 105 -19.36 1.62 0.49
CA LYS A 105 -20.69 2.10 0.92
C LYS A 105 -20.93 3.56 0.58
N ARG A 106 -19.88 4.40 0.60
CA ARG A 106 -19.97 5.82 0.22
C ARG A 106 -20.18 6.03 -1.28
N LEU A 107 -19.69 5.13 -2.14
CA LEU A 107 -19.97 5.18 -3.58
C LEU A 107 -21.43 4.91 -3.89
N GLU A 108 -22.05 4.02 -3.12
CA GLU A 108 -23.45 3.61 -3.29
C GLU A 108 -24.45 4.62 -2.69
N CYS A 109 -23.98 5.60 -1.91
CA CYS A 109 -24.84 6.60 -1.27
C CYS A 109 -25.29 7.71 -2.25
N PRO A 110 -26.53 8.24 -2.09
CA PRO A 110 -26.99 9.39 -2.87
C PRO A 110 -26.08 10.61 -2.70
N ILE A 111 -25.81 11.30 -3.81
CA ILE A 111 -24.92 12.47 -3.94
C ILE A 111 -25.15 13.55 -2.86
N LEU A 112 -26.40 13.74 -2.41
CA LEU A 112 -26.74 14.72 -1.38
C LEU A 112 -26.08 14.40 -0.03
N LYS A 113 -25.98 13.12 0.36
CA LYS A 113 -25.33 12.71 1.63
C LYS A 113 -23.81 12.89 1.59
N TYR A 114 -23.22 12.86 0.39
CA TYR A 114 -21.81 13.16 0.15
C TYR A 114 -21.53 14.66 0.34
N TYR A 115 -22.34 15.55 -0.25
CA TYR A 115 -22.14 17.00 -0.11
C TYR A 115 -22.41 17.54 1.30
N PHE A 116 -23.30 16.91 2.08
CA PHE A 116 -23.54 17.25 3.49
C PHE A 116 -22.58 16.56 4.48
N ASN A 117 -21.50 15.96 3.99
CA ASN A 117 -20.49 15.38 4.87
C ASN A 117 -19.64 16.50 5.52
N PHE A 118 -19.65 16.55 6.86
CA PHE A 118 -18.88 17.52 7.66
C PHE A 118 -17.38 17.57 7.29
N TRP A 119 -16.78 16.44 6.88
CA TRP A 119 -15.41 16.40 6.41
C TRP A 119 -15.23 17.06 5.04
N ILE A 120 -16.18 16.89 4.13
CA ILE A 120 -16.14 17.55 2.81
C ILE A 120 -16.40 19.04 2.95
N PHE A 121 -17.30 19.44 3.86
CA PHE A 121 -17.48 20.84 4.25
C PHE A 121 -16.19 21.42 4.84
N LYS A 122 -15.54 20.73 5.79
CA LYS A 122 -14.27 21.15 6.40
C LYS A 122 -13.13 21.27 5.38
N VAL A 123 -12.98 20.30 4.47
CA VAL A 123 -11.98 20.34 3.39
C VAL A 123 -12.27 21.50 2.42
N SER A 124 -13.55 21.73 2.09
CA SER A 124 -13.96 22.84 1.21
C SER A 124 -13.73 24.20 1.87
N LEU A 125 -14.01 24.32 3.17
CA LEU A 125 -13.73 25.51 3.97
C LEU A 125 -12.23 25.77 4.09
N ASN A 126 -11.42 24.73 4.34
CA ASN A 126 -9.96 24.83 4.35
C ASN A 126 -9.41 25.29 3.00
N ASN A 127 -9.96 24.82 1.88
CA ASN A 127 -9.56 25.29 0.54
C ASN A 127 -9.91 26.76 0.30
N LEU A 128 -11.04 27.24 0.84
CA LEU A 128 -11.43 28.65 0.80
C LEU A 128 -10.50 29.50 1.65
N LEU A 129 -10.22 29.07 2.89
CA LEU A 129 -9.29 29.73 3.80
C LEU A 129 -7.86 29.77 3.22
N PHE A 130 -7.41 28.71 2.54
CA PHE A 130 -6.14 28.76 1.82
C PHE A 130 -6.15 29.80 0.69
N LYS A 131 -7.22 29.86 -0.10
CA LYS A 131 -7.34 30.80 -1.23
C LYS A 131 -7.38 32.26 -0.78
N PHE A 132 -8.05 32.56 0.34
CA PHE A 132 -8.29 33.94 0.79
C PHE A 132 -7.37 34.39 1.93
N CYS A 133 -6.82 33.46 2.71
CA CYS A 133 -6.03 33.75 3.90
C CYS A 133 -4.63 33.11 3.88
N GLY A 134 -4.29 32.29 2.87
CA GLY A 134 -2.97 31.65 2.74
C GLY A 134 -2.67 30.53 3.76
N LEU A 135 -3.64 30.13 4.60
CA LEU A 135 -3.47 29.13 5.65
C LEU A 135 -3.43 27.70 5.07
N ASN A 136 -2.29 27.00 5.19
CA ASN A 136 -2.13 25.60 4.79
C ASN A 136 -2.08 24.66 6.00
N ILE A 137 -3.19 23.97 6.27
CA ILE A 137 -3.37 23.10 7.45
C ILE A 137 -2.95 21.63 7.16
N TYR A 138 -2.55 21.31 5.92
CA TYR A 138 -2.34 19.92 5.49
C TYR A 138 -0.88 19.43 5.55
N SER A 139 0.05 20.24 6.07
CA SER A 139 1.47 19.93 5.99
C SER A 139 2.27 20.60 7.10
N GLU A 140 2.17 20.08 8.32
CA GLU A 140 3.31 20.17 9.22
C GLU A 140 4.19 18.95 8.93
N LYS A 141 5.17 19.12 8.04
CA LYS A 141 6.31 18.20 8.00
C LYS A 141 6.91 18.23 9.40
N ILE A 142 7.06 17.07 10.02
CA ILE A 142 7.76 17.01 11.31
C ILE A 142 9.16 17.56 11.07
N ASN A 143 9.51 18.61 11.80
CA ASN A 143 10.80 19.29 11.65
C ASN A 143 11.89 18.47 12.35
N MET A 144 12.30 17.35 11.72
CA MET A 144 13.34 16.47 12.23
C MET A 144 14.31 16.07 11.11
N SER A 145 15.56 15.79 11.49
CA SER A 145 16.58 15.28 10.56
C SER A 145 16.23 13.87 10.07
N LYS A 146 16.85 13.42 8.97
CA LYS A 146 16.70 12.05 8.48
C LYS A 146 17.13 11.05 9.55
N GLU A 147 18.20 11.35 10.26
CA GLU A 147 18.78 10.53 11.32
C GLU A 147 17.84 10.39 12.51
N ASP A 148 17.25 11.50 12.97
CA ASP A 148 16.29 11.49 14.07
C ASP A 148 15.01 10.73 13.69
N PHE A 149 14.51 10.93 12.46
CA PHE A 149 13.35 10.20 11.94
C PHE A 149 13.62 8.70 11.85
N TRP A 150 14.83 8.33 11.41
CA TRP A 150 15.27 6.95 11.34
C TRP A 150 15.27 6.30 12.73
N LEU A 151 15.87 6.96 13.72
CA LEU A 151 15.93 6.46 15.09
C LEU A 151 14.54 6.37 15.73
N TYR A 152 13.68 7.36 15.49
CA TYR A 152 12.29 7.33 15.94
C TYR A 152 11.54 6.12 15.35
N HIS A 153 11.73 5.84 14.06
CA HIS A 153 11.13 4.67 13.42
C HIS A 153 11.59 3.36 14.07
N LEU A 154 12.89 3.19 14.31
CA LEU A 154 13.44 1.98 14.93
C LEU A 154 12.99 1.81 16.39
N LYS A 155 12.82 2.89 17.14
CA LYS A 155 12.46 2.83 18.58
C LYS A 155 10.96 2.71 18.82
N GLU A 156 10.15 3.41 18.04
CA GLU A 156 8.71 3.54 18.31
C GLU A 156 7.86 2.79 17.29
N ILE A 157 8.10 3.03 16.00
CA ILE A 157 7.21 2.56 14.92
C ILE A 157 7.40 1.07 14.63
N VAL A 158 8.62 0.63 14.33
CA VAL A 158 8.90 -0.78 13.99
C VAL A 158 8.48 -1.70 15.13
N PRO A 159 8.84 -1.44 16.40
CA PRO A 159 8.44 -2.29 17.52
C PRO A 159 6.92 -2.34 17.71
N SER A 160 6.19 -1.26 17.41
CA SER A 160 4.72 -1.23 17.56
C SER A 160 4.01 -2.30 16.73
N PHE A 161 4.55 -2.66 15.56
CA PHE A 161 3.98 -3.72 14.71
C PHE A 161 4.14 -5.12 15.30
N TYR A 162 5.16 -5.33 16.13
CA TYR A 162 5.59 -6.66 16.58
C TYR A 162 5.27 -6.93 18.05
N LYS A 163 5.09 -5.89 18.88
CA LYS A 163 4.69 -5.99 20.31
C LYS A 163 3.48 -6.88 20.56
N LYS A 164 2.50 -6.88 19.65
CA LYS A 164 1.30 -7.72 19.70
C LYS A 164 1.18 -8.54 18.42
N TYR A 165 2.20 -9.32 18.08
CA TYR A 165 2.13 -10.19 16.91
C TYR A 165 1.18 -11.38 17.15
N SER A 166 0.27 -11.63 16.22
CA SER A 166 -0.50 -12.86 16.15
C SER A 166 -0.70 -13.29 14.71
N PHE A 167 -0.58 -14.59 14.46
CA PHE A 167 -0.62 -15.16 13.12
C PHE A 167 -1.99 -14.97 12.45
N PRO A 168 -2.07 -14.37 11.25
CA PRO A 168 -3.33 -13.93 10.63
C PRO A 168 -4.00 -15.04 9.81
N LYS A 169 -4.45 -16.11 10.47
CA LYS A 169 -5.03 -17.31 9.80
C LYS A 169 -6.12 -16.96 8.77
N ASN A 170 -7.08 -16.09 9.14
CA ASN A 170 -8.19 -15.71 8.26
C ASN A 170 -7.72 -14.97 7.00
N ASN A 171 -6.71 -14.09 7.12
CA ASN A 171 -6.17 -13.38 5.98
C ASN A 171 -5.47 -14.35 5.02
N ILE A 172 -4.73 -15.33 5.54
CA ILE A 172 -4.08 -16.37 4.72
C ILE A 172 -5.12 -17.19 3.97
N GLU A 173 -6.18 -17.65 4.65
CA GLU A 173 -7.29 -18.36 4.00
C GLU A 173 -7.91 -17.53 2.87
N ASN A 174 -8.05 -16.22 3.07
CA ASN A 174 -8.54 -15.32 2.02
C ASN A 174 -7.54 -15.14 0.87
N LEU A 175 -6.23 -15.13 1.12
CA LEU A 175 -5.23 -15.14 0.04
C LEU A 175 -5.30 -16.43 -0.78
N PHE A 176 -5.55 -17.59 -0.16
CA PHE A 176 -5.81 -18.84 -0.89
C PHE A 176 -7.11 -18.77 -1.72
N LYS A 177 -8.17 -18.11 -1.22
CA LYS A 177 -9.38 -17.85 -2.03
C LYS A 177 -9.08 -16.97 -3.24
N ILE A 178 -8.26 -15.92 -3.06
CA ILE A 178 -7.80 -15.06 -4.16
C ILE A 178 -7.02 -15.90 -5.19
N LYS A 179 -6.10 -16.75 -4.75
CA LYS A 179 -5.35 -17.66 -5.63
C LYS A 179 -6.26 -18.59 -6.40
N LYS A 180 -7.23 -19.23 -5.73
CA LYS A 180 -8.22 -20.08 -6.39
C LYS A 180 -8.99 -19.31 -7.45
N TYR A 181 -9.53 -18.13 -7.11
CA TYR A 181 -10.25 -17.29 -8.06
C TYR A 181 -9.36 -16.90 -9.26
N CYS A 182 -8.10 -16.55 -9.01
CA CYS A 182 -7.17 -16.21 -10.08
C CYS A 182 -6.94 -17.39 -11.03
N ASN A 183 -6.72 -18.59 -10.50
CA ASN A 183 -6.56 -19.80 -11.32
C ASN A 183 -7.83 -20.09 -12.14
N ASP A 184 -9.01 -20.03 -11.51
CA ASP A 184 -10.30 -20.32 -12.16
C ASP A 184 -10.63 -19.32 -13.28
N ASN A 185 -10.06 -18.11 -13.25
CA ASN A 185 -10.32 -17.03 -14.21
C ASN A 185 -9.13 -16.70 -15.12
N GLY A 186 -8.04 -17.48 -15.09
CA GLY A 186 -6.85 -17.24 -15.90
C GLY A 186 -6.11 -15.93 -15.57
N ILE A 187 -6.15 -15.50 -14.30
CA ILE A 187 -5.48 -14.30 -13.80
C ILE A 187 -4.09 -14.67 -13.28
N ASN A 188 -3.07 -13.93 -13.71
CA ASN A 188 -1.72 -14.09 -13.17
C ASN A 188 -1.60 -13.37 -11.82
N LEU A 189 -1.29 -14.12 -10.76
CA LEU A 189 -1.09 -13.58 -9.42
C LEU A 189 0.39 -13.63 -9.03
N PHE A 190 0.94 -12.51 -8.60
CA PHE A 190 2.31 -12.39 -8.11
C PHE A 190 2.34 -11.68 -6.75
N PHE A 191 3.24 -12.09 -5.88
CA PHE A 191 3.55 -11.34 -4.66
C PHE A 191 4.86 -10.58 -4.80
N ILE A 192 4.92 -9.43 -4.14
CA ILE A 192 6.13 -8.63 -3.99
C ILE A 192 6.40 -8.52 -2.49
N ILE A 193 7.64 -8.79 -2.07
CA ILE A 193 8.13 -8.43 -0.75
C ILE A 193 9.10 -7.26 -0.96
N PRO A 194 8.64 -6.01 -0.76
CA PRO A 194 9.50 -4.83 -0.91
C PRO A 194 10.72 -4.89 0.01
N PRO A 195 11.85 -4.26 -0.38
CA PRO A 195 13.02 -4.19 0.48
C PRO A 195 12.73 -3.27 1.68
N THR A 196 13.25 -3.67 2.84
CA THR A 196 13.39 -2.82 4.02
C THR A 196 14.86 -2.77 4.41
N HIS A 197 15.24 -1.77 5.19
CA HIS A 197 16.61 -1.68 5.67
C HIS A 197 16.88 -2.75 6.74
N VAL A 198 18.10 -3.29 6.76
CA VAL A 198 18.52 -4.35 7.71
C VAL A 198 18.26 -4.00 9.17
N ASP A 199 18.39 -2.73 9.56
CA ASP A 199 18.05 -2.26 10.92
C ASP A 199 16.63 -2.63 11.35
N SER A 200 15.65 -2.51 10.44
CA SER A 200 14.26 -2.88 10.74
C SER A 200 14.05 -4.39 10.81
N GLN A 201 14.85 -5.15 10.04
CA GLN A 201 14.83 -6.61 10.02
C GLN A 201 15.42 -7.19 11.30
N ILE A 202 16.44 -6.55 11.88
CA ILE A 202 17.02 -6.94 13.18
C ILE A 202 15.96 -6.91 14.28
N ILE A 203 15.08 -5.90 14.30
CA ILE A 203 14.01 -5.78 15.30
C ILE A 203 13.05 -6.99 15.26
N VAL A 204 12.79 -7.57 14.08
CA VAL A 204 11.99 -8.81 13.99
C VAL A 204 12.61 -9.94 14.82
N ARG A 205 13.94 -10.04 14.82
CA ARG A 205 14.69 -11.03 15.62
C ARG A 205 14.65 -10.70 17.11
N GLU A 206 14.75 -9.43 17.48
CA GLU A 206 14.65 -8.97 18.88
C GLU A 206 13.29 -9.30 19.50
N PHE A 207 12.22 -9.30 18.71
CA PHE A 207 10.89 -9.74 19.12
C PHE A 207 10.70 -11.28 19.08
N ASN A 208 11.75 -12.05 18.82
CA ASN A 208 11.72 -13.52 18.67
C ASN A 208 10.74 -14.00 17.57
N LEU A 209 10.58 -13.22 16.50
CA LEU A 209 9.64 -13.52 15.42
C LEU A 209 10.27 -14.18 14.18
N SER A 210 11.55 -14.58 14.22
CA SER A 210 12.25 -15.20 13.08
C SER A 210 11.49 -16.38 12.47
N SER A 211 11.00 -17.32 13.28
CA SER A 211 10.22 -18.46 12.78
C SER A 211 8.90 -18.04 12.13
N SER A 212 8.27 -16.98 12.66
CA SER A 212 7.04 -16.42 12.10
C SER A 212 7.30 -15.69 10.77
N TYR A 213 8.42 -14.98 10.69
CA TYR A 213 8.90 -14.32 9.49
C TYR A 213 9.20 -15.33 8.37
N ASP A 214 9.95 -16.38 8.66
CA ASP A 214 10.24 -17.45 7.69
C ASP A 214 8.96 -18.16 7.24
N ARG A 215 8.02 -18.38 8.17
CA ARG A 215 6.71 -18.95 7.86
C ARG A 215 5.91 -18.05 6.92
N TYR A 216 5.89 -16.74 7.14
CA TYR A 216 5.21 -15.78 6.27
C TYR A 216 5.75 -15.86 4.83
N LYS A 217 7.08 -15.83 4.65
CA LYS A 217 7.70 -15.93 3.33
C LYS A 217 7.37 -17.25 2.63
N ARG A 218 7.42 -18.37 3.37
CA ARG A 218 7.04 -19.69 2.83
C ARG A 218 5.58 -19.74 2.37
N ILE A 219 4.66 -19.18 3.14
CA ILE A 219 3.23 -19.14 2.78
C ILE A 219 3.01 -18.34 1.50
N LEU A 220 3.65 -17.17 1.34
CA LEU A 220 3.52 -16.41 0.10
C LEU A 220 4.01 -17.21 -1.11
N LYS A 221 5.15 -17.90 -0.98
CA LYS A 221 5.73 -18.76 -2.03
C LYS A 221 4.86 -19.97 -2.36
N GLU A 222 4.13 -20.51 -1.38
CA GLU A 222 3.16 -21.59 -1.57
C GLU A 222 1.95 -21.11 -2.39
N ILE A 223 1.50 -19.87 -2.18
CA ILE A 223 0.30 -19.34 -2.83
C ILE A 223 0.57 -18.96 -4.29
N SER A 224 1.65 -18.22 -4.58
CA SER A 224 1.99 -17.77 -5.93
C SER A 224 3.47 -17.36 -6.04
N PRO A 225 4.03 -17.15 -7.25
CA PRO A 225 5.40 -16.66 -7.40
C PRO A 225 5.63 -15.35 -6.63
N VAL A 226 6.81 -15.23 -6.01
CA VAL A 226 7.19 -14.12 -5.14
C VAL A 226 8.45 -13.45 -5.67
N PHE A 227 8.39 -12.14 -5.84
CA PHE A 227 9.55 -11.27 -6.00
C PHE A 227 10.00 -10.79 -4.61
N ASP A 228 11.00 -11.48 -4.03
CA ASP A 228 11.51 -11.17 -2.68
C ASP A 228 12.74 -10.25 -2.75
N PHE A 229 12.57 -9.01 -2.31
CA PHE A 229 13.65 -8.01 -2.25
C PHE A 229 14.12 -7.71 -0.84
N GLU A 230 13.49 -8.29 0.19
CA GLU A 230 13.92 -8.15 1.57
C GLU A 230 14.97 -9.20 1.90
N LEU A 231 16.19 -8.95 1.42
CA LEU A 231 17.33 -9.86 1.45
C LEU A 231 18.53 -9.23 2.14
N GLU A 232 19.45 -10.05 2.66
CA GLU A 232 20.70 -9.56 3.25
C GLU A 232 21.72 -9.22 2.16
N ASN A 233 21.56 -8.05 1.53
CA ASN A 233 22.42 -7.57 0.44
C ASN A 233 22.68 -6.05 0.55
N GLU A 234 23.51 -5.52 -0.35
CA GLU A 234 23.87 -4.09 -0.38
C GLU A 234 22.66 -3.16 -0.55
N MET A 235 21.59 -3.60 -1.22
CA MET A 235 20.37 -2.81 -1.37
C MET A 235 19.74 -2.52 0.00
N CYS A 236 19.61 -3.54 0.84
CA CYS A 236 19.02 -3.44 2.18
C CYS A 236 19.98 -2.90 3.25
N LYS A 237 21.30 -2.91 3.01
CA LYS A 237 22.31 -2.38 3.95
C LYS A 237 22.62 -0.89 3.76
N ASN A 238 22.38 -0.36 2.56
CA ASN A 238 22.70 1.04 2.27
C ASN A 238 21.55 1.98 2.67
N LYS A 239 21.78 2.80 3.70
CA LYS A 239 20.82 3.78 4.23
C LYS A 239 20.41 4.87 3.22
N ASP A 240 21.22 5.15 2.21
CA ASP A 240 20.88 6.15 1.18
C ASP A 240 19.82 5.66 0.20
N ASN A 241 19.62 4.34 0.15
CA ASN A 241 18.54 3.73 -0.62
C ASN A 241 17.16 3.99 -0.02
N PHE A 242 17.08 4.56 1.19
CA PHE A 242 15.84 4.70 1.94
C PHE A 242 15.65 6.10 2.53
N SER A 243 14.38 6.54 2.64
CA SER A 243 14.00 7.73 3.41
C SER A 243 13.85 7.46 4.91
N ASP A 244 13.44 6.23 5.24
CA ASP A 244 13.31 5.68 6.58
C ASP A 244 13.51 4.16 6.51
N PRO A 245 13.56 3.40 7.62
CA PRO A 245 13.86 1.97 7.57
C PRO A 245 12.93 1.09 6.69
N PHE A 246 11.77 1.59 6.25
CA PHE A 246 10.81 0.87 5.41
C PHE A 246 10.70 1.37 3.97
N HIS A 247 10.91 2.66 3.72
CA HIS A 247 10.56 3.27 2.45
C HIS A 247 11.80 3.52 1.58
N PHE A 248 11.94 2.72 0.53
CA PHE A 248 13.00 2.86 -0.47
C PHE A 248 12.76 4.08 -1.39
N ASN A 249 13.83 4.62 -1.94
CA ASN A 249 13.83 5.81 -2.79
C ASN A 249 13.48 5.49 -4.25
N ARG A 250 13.39 6.52 -5.11
CA ARG A 250 13.04 6.36 -6.53
C ARG A 250 14.03 5.47 -7.30
N LYS A 251 15.33 5.55 -7.01
CA LYS A 251 16.35 4.72 -7.69
C LYS A 251 16.02 3.24 -7.48
N ILE A 252 15.81 2.83 -6.23
CA ILE A 252 15.45 1.45 -5.91
C ILE A 252 14.10 1.08 -6.53
N MET A 253 13.11 1.97 -6.49
CA MET A 253 11.81 1.72 -7.14
C MET A 253 11.96 1.35 -8.62
N LEU A 254 12.81 2.05 -9.38
CA LEU A 254 13.06 1.75 -10.78
C LEU A 254 13.77 0.39 -10.96
N GLU A 255 14.76 0.08 -10.12
CA GLU A 255 15.44 -1.22 -10.12
C GLU A 255 14.47 -2.39 -9.81
N LEU A 256 13.53 -2.18 -8.89
CA LEU A 256 12.48 -3.17 -8.60
C LEU A 256 11.56 -3.35 -9.81
N CYS A 257 11.11 -2.25 -10.42
CA CYS A 257 10.27 -2.33 -11.62
C CYS A 257 10.97 -3.09 -12.75
N ASP A 258 12.25 -2.83 -12.96
CA ASP A 258 13.06 -3.54 -13.95
C ASP A 258 13.12 -5.04 -13.70
N LYS A 259 13.26 -5.48 -12.44
CA LYS A 259 13.33 -6.91 -12.08
C LYS A 259 11.98 -7.62 -12.13
N ILE A 260 10.87 -6.88 -12.00
CA ILE A 260 9.51 -7.45 -11.94
C ILE A 260 8.85 -7.47 -13.32
N PHE A 261 9.13 -6.46 -14.16
CA PHE A 261 8.36 -6.16 -15.36
C PHE A 261 9.16 -6.13 -16.68
N LYS A 262 10.49 -6.33 -16.65
CA LYS A 262 11.28 -6.64 -17.87
C LYS A 262 11.39 -8.14 -18.04
#